data_AF-A0A835EW60-F1
#
_entry.id   AF-A0A835EW60-F1
#
_cell.length_a   1.000
_cell.length_b   1.000
_cell.length_c   1.000
_cell.angle_alpha   90.00
_cell.angle_beta   90.00
_cell.angle_gamma   90.00
#
_symmetry.space_group_name_H-M   'P 1'
#
loop_
_entity.id
_entity.type
_entity.pdbx_description
1 polymer ?
#
loop_
_entity_poly.entity_id
_entity_poly.type
_entity_poly.pdbx_seq_one_letter_code
_entity_poly.pdbx_strand_id
1 'polypeptide(L)'
;MFQSLSAEIDRVKKENDNMQNELRHLKGEDLNSLQPRELIAIEEALQNGQTNLREKQMDHWRMHKRNGKMLEDEHKLLSFRVAYQHQQDVELSGGMRELEIGYHQVEHDRDFTSQMPFTFRVQPSHPNLQEDE
;
A
#
# COMPACT_ATOMS: atom_id res chain seq x y z
N MET A 1 -2.08 -51.24 21.12
CA MET A 1 -1.65 -50.09 20.28
C MET A 1 -2.53 -49.95 19.03
N PHE A 2 -2.62 -50.97 18.16
CA PHE A 2 -3.47 -50.92 16.94
C PHE A 2 -4.97 -50.67 17.22
N GLN A 3 -5.56 -51.38 18.19
CA GLN A 3 -6.98 -51.17 18.56
C GLN A 3 -7.27 -49.76 19.09
N SER A 4 -6.34 -49.20 19.87
CA SER A 4 -6.49 -47.83 20.38
C SER A 4 -6.37 -46.79 19.28
N LEU A 5 -5.48 -47.00 18.30
CA LEU A 5 -5.36 -46.12 17.15
C LEU A 5 -6.61 -46.20 16.25
N SER A 6 -7.13 -47.41 16.01
CA SER A 6 -8.37 -47.60 15.25
C SER A 6 -9.55 -46.90 15.92
N ALA A 7 -9.69 -47.03 17.25
CA ALA A 7 -10.74 -46.35 17.99
C ALA A 7 -10.63 -44.83 17.93
N GLU A 8 -9.41 -44.27 17.97
CA GLU A 8 -9.19 -42.83 17.83
C GLU A 8 -9.52 -42.34 16.42
N ILE A 9 -9.18 -43.11 15.38
CA ILE A 9 -9.55 -42.80 13.99
C ILE A 9 -11.08 -42.75 13.85
N ASP A 10 -11.80 -43.71 14.41
CA ASP A 10 -13.26 -43.76 14.33
C ASP A 10 -13.92 -42.60 15.11
N ARG A 11 -13.33 -42.23 16.25
CA ARG A 11 -13.74 -41.05 17.01
C ARG A 11 -13.57 -39.77 16.19
N VAL A 12 -12.39 -39.56 15.59
CA VAL A 12 -12.09 -38.37 14.79
C VAL A 12 -12.99 -38.30 13.54
N LYS A 13 -13.26 -39.42 12.88
CA LYS A 13 -14.21 -39.48 11.76
C LYS A 13 -15.59 -39.02 12.19
N LYS A 14 -16.10 -39.56 13.30
CA LYS A 14 -17.41 -39.18 13.83
C LYS A 14 -17.47 -37.69 14.20
N GLU A 15 -16.40 -37.16 14.80
CA GLU A 15 -16.29 -35.73 15.12
C GLU A 15 -16.30 -34.87 13.84
N ASN A 16 -15.61 -35.30 12.79
CA ASN A 16 -15.61 -34.64 11.49
C ASN A 16 -17.00 -34.64 10.85
N ASP A 17 -17.68 -35.79 10.84
CA ASP A 17 -19.04 -35.92 10.31
C ASP A 17 -20.01 -34.99 11.07
N ASN A 18 -19.87 -34.91 12.39
CA ASN A 18 -20.65 -33.99 13.21
C ASN A 18 -20.38 -32.52 12.85
N MET A 19 -19.11 -32.12 12.74
CA MET A 19 -18.74 -30.76 12.33
C MET A 19 -19.26 -30.41 10.94
N GLN A 20 -19.23 -31.36 10.00
CA GLN A 20 -19.79 -31.15 8.66
C GLN A 20 -21.30 -30.94 8.70
N ASN A 21 -22.02 -31.69 9.53
CA ASN A 21 -23.45 -31.48 9.75
C ASN A 21 -23.73 -30.09 10.32
N GLU A 22 -22.98 -29.69 11.36
CA GLU A 22 -23.09 -28.34 11.94
C GLU A 22 -22.81 -27.24 10.90
N LEU A 23 -21.80 -27.41 10.05
CA LEU A 23 -21.50 -26.48 8.96
C LEU A 23 -22.64 -26.36 7.94
N ARG A 24 -23.33 -27.46 7.63
CA ARG A 24 -24.53 -27.42 6.76
C ARG A 24 -25.63 -26.58 7.42
N HIS A 25 -25.88 -26.77 8.71
CA HIS A 25 -26.86 -25.98 9.44
C HIS A 25 -26.51 -24.49 9.49
N LEU A 26 -25.24 -24.14 9.73
CA LEU A 26 -24.77 -22.76 9.68
C LEU A 26 -24.91 -22.12 8.29
N LYS A 27 -24.87 -22.92 7.22
CA LYS A 27 -25.16 -22.48 5.84
C LYS A 27 -26.65 -22.33 5.53
N GLY A 28 -27.53 -22.73 6.45
CA GLY A 28 -28.98 -22.72 6.26
C GLY A 28 -29.54 -23.98 5.61
N GLU A 29 -28.77 -25.07 5.59
CA GLU A 29 -29.19 -26.37 5.07
C GLU A 29 -29.78 -27.25 6.20
N ASP A 30 -30.66 -28.20 5.85
CA ASP A 30 -31.27 -29.18 6.77
C ASP A 30 -32.00 -28.57 8.00
N LEU A 31 -32.52 -27.34 7.89
CA LEU A 31 -33.13 -26.62 9.02
C LEU A 31 -34.43 -27.25 9.53
N ASN A 32 -35.20 -27.90 8.65
CA ASN A 32 -36.49 -28.51 9.01
C ASN A 32 -36.36 -29.71 9.97
N SER A 33 -35.17 -30.30 10.08
CA SER A 33 -34.90 -31.37 11.06
C SER A 33 -34.56 -30.86 12.46
N LEU A 34 -34.32 -29.56 12.62
CA LEU A 34 -33.86 -28.96 13.87
C LEU A 34 -35.02 -28.52 14.76
N GLN A 35 -34.82 -28.62 16.07
CA GLN A 35 -35.75 -28.08 17.05
C GLN A 35 -35.57 -26.56 17.19
N PRO A 36 -36.59 -25.81 17.65
CA PRO A 36 -36.50 -24.36 17.83
C PRO A 36 -35.29 -23.91 18.66
N ARG A 37 -34.91 -24.67 19.69
CA ARG A 37 -33.75 -24.35 20.53
C ARG A 37 -32.42 -24.42 19.76
N GLU A 38 -32.30 -25.35 18.83
CA GLU A 38 -31.10 -25.53 18.01
C GLU A 38 -31.00 -24.40 16.96
N LEU A 39 -32.13 -23.99 16.40
CA LEU A 39 -32.21 -22.85 15.49
C LEU A 39 -31.80 -21.53 16.16
N ILE A 40 -32.23 -21.30 17.41
CA ILE A 40 -31.82 -20.11 18.19
C ILE A 40 -30.30 -20.08 18.38
N ALA A 41 -29.68 -21.21 18.72
CA ALA A 41 -28.24 -21.27 18.90
C ALA A 41 -27.47 -20.95 17.60
N ILE A 42 -27.97 -21.42 16.46
CA ILE A 42 -27.42 -21.10 15.13
C ILE A 42 -27.57 -19.61 14.82
N GLU A 43 -28.76 -19.04 15.08
CA GLU A 43 -29.03 -17.62 14.87
C GLU A 43 -28.09 -16.74 15.70
N GLU A 44 -27.93 -17.02 16.99
CA GLU A 44 -27.01 -16.30 17.86
C GLU A 44 -25.56 -16.42 17.37
N ALA A 45 -25.11 -17.61 16.98
CA ALA A 45 -23.77 -17.83 16.45
C ALA A 45 -23.51 -17.02 15.16
N LEU A 46 -24.47 -17.03 14.23
CA LEU A 46 -24.38 -16.28 12.98
C LEU A 46 -24.42 -14.77 13.21
N GLN A 47 -25.30 -14.30 14.10
CA GLN A 47 -25.41 -12.88 14.45
C GLN A 47 -24.12 -12.37 15.09
N ASN A 48 -23.53 -13.15 16.00
CA ASN A 48 -22.23 -12.84 16.62
C ASN A 48 -21.11 -12.84 15.57
N GLY A 49 -21.06 -13.85 14.70
CA GLY A 49 -20.09 -13.93 13.61
C GLY A 49 -20.18 -12.73 12.66
N GLN A 50 -21.38 -12.34 12.27
CA GLN A 50 -21.61 -11.18 11.40
C GLN A 50 -21.21 -9.87 12.08
N THR A 51 -21.54 -9.70 13.36
CA THR A 51 -21.18 -8.51 14.14
C THR A 51 -19.67 -8.34 14.21
N ASN A 52 -18.95 -9.40 14.58
CA ASN A 52 -17.49 -9.41 14.67
C ASN A 52 -16.82 -9.17 13.30
N LEU A 53 -17.37 -9.74 12.22
CA LEU A 53 -16.86 -9.50 10.87
C LEU A 53 -16.99 -8.03 10.47
N ARG A 54 -18.15 -7.42 10.72
CA ARG A 54 -18.39 -6.00 10.43
C ARG A 54 -17.46 -5.10 11.23
N GLU A 55 -17.22 -5.40 12.50
CA GLU A 55 -16.28 -4.67 13.34
C GLU A 55 -14.87 -4.70 12.74
N LYS A 56 -14.35 -5.89 12.38
CA LYS A 56 -13.04 -6.03 11.74
C LYS A 56 -12.95 -5.30 10.40
N GLN A 57 -13.99 -5.36 9.58
CA GLN A 57 -14.06 -4.61 8.31
C GLN A 57 -13.96 -3.10 8.55
N MET A 58 -14.69 -2.59 9.55
CA MET A 58 -14.67 -1.18 9.91
C MET A 58 -13.31 -0.74 10.43
N ASP A 59 -12.63 -1.56 11.23
CA ASP A 59 -11.29 -1.25 11.71
C ASP A 59 -10.26 -1.20 10.60
N HIS A 60 -10.31 -2.14 9.66
CA HIS A 60 -9.47 -2.12 8.47
C HIS A 60 -9.71 -0.85 7.65
N TRP A 61 -10.98 -0.50 7.40
CA TRP A 61 -11.33 0.73 6.68
C TRP A 61 -10.83 1.99 7.42
N ARG A 62 -11.01 2.07 8.74
CA ARG A 62 -10.53 3.20 9.56
C ARG A 62 -9.02 3.33 9.50
N MET A 63 -8.29 2.22 9.60
CA MET A 63 -6.84 2.18 9.47
C MET A 63 -6.40 2.70 8.10
N HIS A 64 -6.96 2.17 7.01
CA HIS A 64 -6.63 2.65 5.66
C HIS A 64 -6.91 4.14 5.48
N LYS A 65 -8.05 4.63 5.97
CA LYS A 65 -8.39 6.06 5.90
C LYS A 65 -7.39 6.93 6.65
N ARG A 66 -6.94 6.50 7.84
CA ARG A 66 -5.91 7.21 8.62
C ARG A 66 -4.58 7.21 7.90
N ASN A 67 -4.14 6.05 7.39
CA ASN A 67 -2.89 5.91 6.66
C ASN A 67 -2.86 6.79 5.41
N GLY A 68 -3.97 6.83 4.65
CA GLY A 68 -4.11 7.70 3.49
C GLY A 68 -3.94 9.18 3.86
N LYS A 69 -4.65 9.65 4.90
CA LYS A 69 -4.49 11.02 5.39
C LYS A 69 -3.06 11.34 5.81
N MET A 70 -2.41 10.45 6.56
CA MET A 70 -1.02 10.65 6.99
C MET A 70 -0.07 10.75 5.80
N LEU A 71 -0.26 9.92 4.78
CA LEU A 71 0.54 9.93 3.56
C LEU A 71 0.33 11.21 2.74
N GLU A 72 -0.92 11.70 2.64
CA GLU A 72 -1.24 12.97 2.00
C GLU A 72 -0.58 14.15 2.74
N ASP A 73 -0.66 14.18 4.06
CA ASP A 73 -0.06 15.22 4.90
C ASP A 73 1.48 15.22 4.77
N GLU A 74 2.11 14.05 4.76
CA GLU A 74 3.56 13.90 4.55
C GLU A 74 3.98 14.33 3.15
N HIS A 75 3.26 13.89 2.11
CA HIS A 75 3.52 14.29 0.73
C HIS A 75 3.45 15.81 0.56
N LYS A 76 2.46 16.44 1.20
CA LYS A 76 2.31 17.91 1.19
C LYS A 76 3.50 18.60 1.88
N LEU A 77 3.93 18.10 3.03
CA LEU A 77 5.09 18.64 3.75
C LEU A 77 6.37 18.53 2.92
N LEU A 78 6.61 17.37 2.32
CA LEU A 78 7.77 17.14 1.46
C LEU A 78 7.74 18.02 0.22
N SER A 79 6.57 18.17 -0.41
CA SER A 79 6.38 19.07 -1.56
C SER A 79 6.73 20.52 -1.19
N PHE A 80 6.30 21.01 -0.02
CA PHE A 80 6.69 22.35 0.45
C PHE A 80 8.19 22.46 0.68
N ARG A 81 8.83 21.44 1.27
CA ARG A 81 10.28 21.45 1.50
C ARG A 81 11.05 21.51 0.18
N VAL A 82 10.66 20.71 -0.80
CA VAL A 82 11.28 20.70 -2.14
C VAL A 82 11.08 22.05 -2.82
N ALA A 83 9.87 22.62 -2.77
CA ALA A 83 9.59 23.93 -3.34
C ALA A 83 10.44 25.04 -2.68
N TYR A 84 10.55 25.02 -1.36
CA TYR A 84 11.37 25.98 -0.61
C TYR A 84 12.86 25.84 -0.92
N GLN A 85 13.37 24.62 -1.08
CA GLN A 85 14.75 24.38 -1.48
C GLN A 85 15.01 24.86 -2.91
N HIS A 86 14.11 24.57 -3.86
CA HIS A 86 14.23 25.06 -5.23
C HIS A 86 14.26 26.59 -5.30
N GLN A 87 13.43 27.27 -4.51
CA GLN A 87 13.45 28.73 -4.42
C GLN A 87 14.80 29.25 -3.92
N GLN A 88 15.36 28.65 -2.86
CA GLN A 88 16.69 29.03 -2.37
C GLN A 88 17.78 28.78 -3.41
N ASP A 89 17.76 27.65 -4.11
CA ASP A 89 18.72 27.34 -5.16
C ASP A 89 18.63 28.33 -6.33
N VAL A 90 17.42 28.77 -6.69
CA VAL A 90 17.19 29.80 -7.72
C VAL A 90 17.65 31.18 -7.24
N GLU A 91 17.41 31.57 -5.99
CA GLU A 91 17.87 32.84 -5.42
C GLU A 91 19.40 32.89 -5.31
N LEU A 92 20.03 31.80 -4.84
CA LEU A 92 21.49 31.67 -4.77
C LEU A 92 22.14 31.60 -6.16
N SER A 93 21.52 30.88 -7.11
CA SER A 93 21.96 30.86 -8.52
C SER A 93 21.73 32.19 -9.23
N GLY A 94 20.67 32.93 -8.89
CA GLY A 94 20.38 34.27 -9.39
C GLY A 94 21.45 35.27 -8.94
N GLY A 95 21.83 35.23 -7.66
CA GLY A 95 22.94 36.03 -7.13
C GLY A 95 24.30 35.66 -7.69
N MET A 96 24.60 34.37 -7.93
CA MET A 96 25.83 33.98 -8.62
C MET A 96 25.87 34.40 -10.09
N ARG A 97 24.75 34.33 -10.82
CA ARG A 97 24.67 34.86 -12.19
C ARG A 97 24.84 36.37 -12.23
N GLU A 98 24.29 37.10 -11.27
CA GLU A 98 24.47 38.56 -11.19
C GLU A 98 25.91 38.94 -10.84
N LEU A 99 26.57 38.19 -9.95
CA LEU A 99 28.00 38.35 -9.68
C LEU A 99 28.86 38.05 -10.93
N GLU A 100 28.52 36.99 -11.69
CA GLU A 100 29.21 36.59 -12.92
C GLU A 100 29.06 37.63 -14.06
N ILE A 101 27.90 38.31 -14.14
CA ILE A 101 27.66 39.43 -15.08
C ILE A 101 28.50 40.67 -14.72
N GLY A 102 28.81 40.89 -13.44
CA GLY A 102 29.61 42.03 -12.98
C GLY A 102 31.12 41.95 -13.32
N TYR A 103 31.67 40.75 -13.51
CA TYR A 103 33.09 40.54 -13.79
C TYR A 103 33.44 40.42 -15.29
N HIS A 104 32.46 40.36 -16.19
CA HIS A 104 32.66 40.14 -17.63
C HIS A 104 32.40 41.36 -18.53
N GLN A 105 32.23 42.57 -17.98
CA GLN A 105 31.97 43.76 -18.80
C GLN A 105 33.21 44.45 -19.38
N VAL A 106 34.42 43.94 -19.15
CA VAL A 106 35.64 44.48 -19.76
C VAL A 106 36.28 43.38 -20.58
N GLU A 107 36.30 43.56 -21.90
CA GLU A 107 36.88 42.68 -22.92
C GLU A 107 36.01 41.47 -23.35
N HIS A 108 35.14 41.67 -24.33
CA HIS A 108 35.49 41.34 -25.71
C HIS A 108 34.29 41.52 -26.67
N ASP A 109 34.46 42.45 -27.61
CA ASP A 109 33.87 42.34 -28.95
C ASP A 109 34.16 40.94 -29.51
N ARG A 110 33.09 40.19 -29.80
CA ARG A 110 32.89 39.31 -30.97
C ARG A 110 31.74 38.33 -30.69
N ASP A 111 30.68 38.45 -31.49
CA ASP A 111 29.81 37.37 -31.96
C ASP A 111 29.67 36.14 -31.04
N PHE A 112 28.82 36.22 -30.01
CA PHE A 112 28.41 35.05 -29.25
C PHE A 112 26.89 34.93 -29.20
N THR A 113 26.41 33.96 -29.96
CA THR A 113 25.06 33.39 -29.92
C THR A 113 24.65 33.12 -28.47
N SER A 114 23.47 33.60 -28.09
CA SER A 114 22.77 33.26 -26.85
C SER A 114 22.77 31.74 -26.64
N GLN A 115 23.67 31.23 -25.80
CA GLN A 115 23.78 29.81 -25.50
C GLN A 115 23.13 29.58 -24.14
N MET A 116 21.86 29.16 -24.20
CA MET A 116 21.12 28.57 -23.08
C MET A 116 22.01 27.54 -22.35
N PRO A 117 22.31 27.70 -21.05
CA PRO A 117 23.01 26.66 -20.31
C PRO A 117 22.00 25.56 -19.98
N PHE A 118 22.47 24.31 -20.07
CA PHE A 118 21.75 23.05 -19.87
C PHE A 118 21.07 22.44 -21.13
N THR A 119 21.89 22.09 -22.13
CA THR A 119 21.57 20.89 -22.93
C THR A 119 22.17 19.68 -22.21
N PHE A 120 21.32 18.74 -21.81
CA PHE A 120 21.71 17.49 -21.19
C PHE A 120 22.43 16.62 -22.24
N ARG A 121 23.76 16.74 -22.33
CA ARG A 121 24.58 15.86 -23.17
C ARG A 121 25.02 14.68 -22.33
N VAL A 122 24.35 13.55 -22.51
CA VAL A 122 24.75 12.25 -21.97
C VAL A 122 26.12 11.93 -22.57
N GLN A 123 27.16 11.89 -21.73
CA GLN A 123 28.48 11.44 -22.19
C GLN A 123 28.44 9.91 -22.41
N PRO A 124 28.89 9.42 -23.57
CA PRO A 124 28.68 8.04 -24.01
C PRO A 124 29.71 7.05 -23.41
N SER A 125 30.03 7.15 -22.13
CA SER A 125 31.03 6.27 -21.48
C SER A 125 30.47 5.37 -20.37
N HIS A 126 29.15 5.15 -20.32
CA HIS A 126 28.56 4.15 -19.42
C HIS A 126 28.24 2.86 -20.20
N PRO A 127 28.90 1.73 -19.88
CA PRO A 127 28.81 0.48 -20.65
C PRO A 127 27.50 -0.32 -20.49
N ASN A 128 26.45 0.26 -19.90
CA ASN A 128 25.24 -0.50 -19.52
C ASN A 128 24.01 -0.29 -20.42
N LEU A 129 24.19 0.31 -21.60
CA LEU A 129 23.12 0.47 -22.60
C LEU A 129 23.61 -0.06 -23.95
N GLN A 130 23.75 -1.37 -24.04
CA GLN A 130 23.70 -2.10 -25.30
C GLN A 130 22.39 -2.89 -25.29
N GLU A 131 21.37 -2.33 -25.94
CA GLU A 131 20.30 -3.14 -26.53
C GLU A 131 20.70 -3.29 -27.99
N ASP A 132 21.32 -4.42 -28.32
CA ASP A 132 21.47 -4.86 -29.70
C ASP A 132 20.09 -5.29 -30.23
N GLU A 133 19.84 -4.78 -31.44
CA GLU A 133 18.66 -4.91 -32.30
C GLU A 133 18.16 -6.34 -32.54
#